data_AF-A0A6J6X674-F1
#
_entry.id   AF-A0A6J6X674-F1
#
_cell.length_a   1.000
_cell.length_b   1.000
_cell.length_c   1.000
_cell.angle_alpha   90.00
_cell.angle_beta   90.00
_cell.angle_gamma   90.00
#
_symmetry.space_group_name_H-M   'P 1'
#
loop_
_entity.id
_entity.type
_entity.pdbx_description
1 polymer ?
#
loop_
_entity_poly.entity_id
_entity_poly.type
_entity_poly.pdbx_seq_one_letter_code
_entity_poly.pdbx_strand_id
1 'polypeptide(L)'
;MHVDAPTDHKDYLHRAGRTARAGEAGVVVTLATSKQQTAVRGLTSRAGVYPKFVDVRPHHAELVSITGSREPSGIAYVAPVTASDGPRRSGKPRPRSDQRRRRPR
;
A
#
# COMPACT_ATOMS: atom_id res chain seq x y z
N MET A 1 1.95 -5.95 -5.16
CA MET A 1 3.25 -5.36 -5.53
C MET A 1 3.59 -4.27 -4.54
N HIS A 2 4.76 -4.34 -3.91
CA HIS A 2 5.32 -3.27 -3.10
C HIS A 2 6.58 -2.76 -3.79
N VAL A 3 6.58 -1.49 -4.21
CA VAL A 3 7.76 -0.85 -4.82
C VAL A 3 8.78 -0.45 -3.75
N ASP A 4 8.27 -0.14 -2.55
CA ASP A 4 9.05 0.02 -1.32
C ASP A 4 8.44 -0.83 -0.21
N ALA A 5 9.28 -1.46 0.60
CA ALA A 5 8.82 -2.30 1.70
C ALA A 5 8.13 -1.46 2.80
N PRO A 6 6.98 -1.90 3.35
CA PRO A 6 6.38 -1.28 4.53
C PRO A 6 7.33 -1.27 5.72
N THR A 7 7.24 -0.26 6.59
CA THR A 7 8.08 -0.16 7.80
C THR A 7 7.62 -1.09 8.92
N ASP A 8 6.34 -1.49 8.96
CA ASP A 8 5.79 -2.40 9.96
C ASP A 8 5.18 -3.70 9.39
N HIS A 9 5.30 -4.77 10.16
CA HIS A 9 4.90 -6.13 9.80
C HIS A 9 3.37 -6.30 9.72
N LYS A 10 2.58 -5.54 10.49
CA LYS A 10 1.12 -5.58 10.39
C LYS A 10 0.65 -4.94 9.09
N ASP A 11 1.27 -3.82 8.72
CA ASP A 11 1.03 -3.15 7.43
C ASP A 11 1.40 -4.05 6.25
N TYR A 12 2.52 -4.78 6.37
CA TYR A 12 2.89 -5.79 5.39
C TYR A 12 1.79 -6.84 5.23
N LEU A 13 1.31 -7.44 6.32
CA LEU A 13 0.25 -8.46 6.27
C LEU A 13 -1.07 -7.92 5.73
N HIS A 14 -1.49 -6.72 6.11
CA HIS A 14 -2.72 -6.11 5.60
C HIS A 14 -2.68 -5.85 4.10
N ARG A 15 -1.52 -5.43 3.57
CA ARG A 15 -1.33 -5.20 2.13
C ARG A 15 -1.17 -6.51 1.36
N ALA A 16 -0.36 -7.42 1.89
CA ALA A 16 -0.10 -8.74 1.30
C ALA A 16 -1.36 -9.62 1.29
N GLY A 17 -2.20 -9.53 2.33
CA GLY A 17 -3.39 -10.36 2.52
C GLY A 17 -4.51 -10.13 1.51
N ARG A 18 -4.39 -9.17 0.59
CA ARG A 18 -5.38 -8.93 -0.48
C ARG A 18 -5.15 -9.71 -1.76
N THR A 19 -4.13 -10.57 -1.81
CA THR A 19 -3.65 -11.18 -3.06
C THR A 19 -4.33 -12.49 -3.43
N ALA A 20 -4.75 -13.32 -2.47
CA ALA A 20 -5.54 -14.52 -2.71
C ALA A 20 -7.04 -14.18 -2.76
N ARG A 21 -7.79 -14.69 -3.75
CA ARG A 21 -9.25 -14.48 -3.90
C ARG A 21 -9.95 -15.82 -4.09
N ALA A 22 -11.11 -16.02 -3.45
CA ALA A 22 -12.02 -17.16 -3.69
C ALA A 22 -11.34 -18.55 -3.77
N GLY A 23 -10.29 -18.79 -2.97
CA GLY A 23 -9.55 -20.06 -2.96
C GLY A 23 -8.33 -20.12 -3.90
N GLU A 24 -8.12 -19.10 -4.73
CA GLU A 24 -6.97 -19.00 -5.62
C GLU A 24 -5.71 -18.53 -4.89
N ALA A 25 -4.56 -19.06 -5.30
CA ALA A 25 -3.26 -18.61 -4.83
C ALA A 25 -2.93 -17.22 -5.41
N GLY A 26 -2.38 -16.34 -4.56
CA GLY A 26 -1.91 -15.02 -4.94
C GLY A 26 -0.42 -14.86 -4.67
N VAL A 27 0.27 -14.05 -5.47
CA VAL A 27 1.70 -13.75 -5.28
C VAL A 27 1.90 -12.30 -4.83
N VAL A 28 2.70 -12.12 -3.79
CA VAL A 28 3.15 -10.81 -3.31
C VAL A 28 4.62 -10.66 -3.65
N VAL A 29 4.94 -9.63 -4.44
CA VAL A 29 6.32 -9.24 -4.73
C VAL A 29 6.62 -7.92 -4.04
N THR A 30 7.79 -7.86 -3.39
CA THR A 30 8.37 -6.67 -2.77
C THR A 30 9.70 -6.40 -3.42
N LEU A 31 9.85 -5.22 -4.03
CA LEU A 31 11.13 -4.73 -4.53
C LEU A 31 11.84 -3.97 -3.42
N ALA A 32 13.14 -4.19 -3.29
CA ALA A 32 13.96 -3.54 -2.30
C ALA A 32 15.39 -3.39 -2.83
N THR A 33 16.06 -2.32 -2.43
CA THR A 33 17.48 -2.15 -2.71
C THR A 33 18.32 -3.09 -1.85
N SER A 34 19.56 -3.36 -2.26
CA SER A 34 20.51 -4.18 -1.47
C SER A 34 20.70 -3.63 -0.05
N LYS A 35 20.66 -2.30 0.13
CA LYS A 35 20.74 -1.65 1.46
C LYS A 35 19.55 -1.95 2.37
N GLN A 36 18.39 -2.22 1.79
CA GLN A 36 17.13 -2.50 2.52
C GLN A 36 16.94 -3.99 2.82
N GLN A 37 17.77 -4.89 2.27
CA GLN A 37 17.59 -6.34 2.35
C GLN A 37 17.44 -6.84 3.80
N THR A 38 18.31 -6.38 4.72
CA THR A 38 18.26 -6.75 6.14
C THR A 38 16.96 -6.31 6.80
N ALA A 39 16.49 -5.11 6.50
CA ALA A 39 15.24 -4.58 7.04
C ALA A 39 14.04 -5.38 6.54
N VAL A 40 14.00 -5.73 5.25
CA VAL A 40 12.95 -6.56 4.65
C VAL A 40 12.93 -7.95 5.27
N ARG A 41 14.10 -8.58 5.47
CA ARG A 41 14.19 -9.90 6.12
C ARG A 41 13.65 -9.86 7.55
N GLY A 42 13.95 -8.81 8.32
CA GLY A 42 13.40 -8.61 9.65
C GLY A 42 11.89 -8.36 9.66
N LEU A 43 11.40 -7.58 8.70
CA LEU A 43 9.97 -7.31 8.50
C LEU A 43 9.19 -8.60 8.22
N THR A 44 9.62 -9.40 7.25
CA THR A 44 8.90 -10.60 6.81
C THR A 44 8.95 -11.69 7.89
N SER A 45 10.08 -11.81 8.59
CA SER A 45 10.20 -12.70 9.75
C SER A 45 9.20 -12.34 10.87
N ARG A 46 9.09 -11.05 11.23
CA ARG A 46 8.09 -10.57 12.20
C ARG A 46 6.65 -10.77 11.73
N ALA A 47 6.42 -10.75 10.41
CA ALA A 47 5.13 -11.07 9.81
C ALA A 47 4.83 -12.58 9.74
N GLY A 48 5.78 -13.45 10.11
CA GLY A 48 5.66 -14.90 9.99
C GLY A 48 5.68 -15.42 8.55
N VAL A 49 6.23 -14.63 7.61
CA VAL A 49 6.31 -14.97 6.19
C VAL A 49 7.77 -15.16 5.79
N TYR A 50 8.05 -16.26 5.08
CA TYR A 50 9.38 -16.63 4.60
C TYR A 50 9.44 -16.51 3.07
N PRO A 51 9.61 -15.29 2.52
CA PRO A 51 9.68 -15.12 1.08
C PRO A 51 11.01 -15.66 0.52
N LYS A 52 10.98 -16.05 -0.76
CA LYS A 52 12.19 -16.29 -1.55
C LYS A 52 12.85 -14.93 -1.85
N PHE A 53 14.14 -14.81 -1.54
CA PHE A 53 14.95 -13.66 -1.95
C PHE A 53 15.66 -13.99 -3.26
N VAL A 54 15.57 -13.08 -4.21
CA VAL A 54 16.17 -13.22 -5.54
C VAL A 54 16.85 -11.90 -5.86
N ASP A 55 18.15 -11.94 -6.13
CA ASP A 55 18.87 -10.78 -6.64
C ASP A 55 18.58 -10.63 -8.13
N VAL A 56 18.16 -9.45 -8.53
CA VAL A 56 17.61 -9.20 -9.86
C VAL A 56 18.17 -7.92 -10.47
N ARG A 57 18.32 -7.93 -11.79
CA ARG A 57 18.67 -6.76 -12.62
C ARG A 57 17.44 -6.39 -13.47
N PRO A 58 17.43 -5.21 -14.12
CA PRO A 58 16.41 -4.92 -15.14
C PRO A 58 16.30 -6.09 -16.12
N HIS A 59 15.06 -6.50 -16.46
CA HIS A 59 14.74 -7.61 -17.35
C HIS A 59 15.15 -9.02 -16.88
N HIS A 60 15.49 -9.20 -15.59
CA HIS A 60 15.77 -10.54 -15.06
C HIS A 60 14.57 -11.49 -15.29
N ALA A 61 14.84 -12.70 -15.80
CA ALA A 61 13.79 -13.62 -16.26
C ALA A 61 12.78 -13.97 -15.16
N GLU A 62 13.24 -14.17 -13.92
CA GLU A 62 12.36 -14.45 -12.78
C GLU A 62 11.45 -13.27 -12.42
N LEU A 63 11.93 -12.03 -12.53
CA LEU A 63 11.08 -10.84 -12.36
C LEU A 63 10.02 -10.79 -13.45
N VAL A 64 10.42 -10.93 -14.72
CA VAL A 64 9.50 -10.88 -15.86
C VAL A 64 8.42 -11.94 -15.73
N SER A 65 8.78 -13.18 -15.37
CA SER A 65 7.85 -14.29 -15.20
C SER A 65 6.85 -14.06 -14.07
N ILE A 66 7.29 -13.52 -12.92
CA ILE A 66 6.42 -13.38 -11.75
C ILE A 66 5.49 -12.17 -11.90
N THR A 67 5.97 -11.09 -12.53
CA THR A 67 5.28 -9.79 -12.53
C THR A 67 4.58 -9.48 -13.83
N GLY A 68 4.84 -10.23 -14.90
CA GLY A 68 4.45 -9.86 -16.26
C GLY A 68 5.17 -8.60 -16.76
N SER A 69 6.35 -8.29 -16.20
CA SER A 69 7.07 -7.06 -16.50
C SER A 69 7.36 -6.91 -17.99
N ARG A 70 7.18 -5.68 -18.50
CA ARG A 70 7.48 -5.28 -19.88
C ARG A 70 8.45 -4.12 -19.87
N GLU A 71 9.18 -3.93 -20.97
CA GLU A 71 10.09 -2.79 -21.13
C GLU A 71 9.31 -1.47 -20.97
N PRO A 72 9.70 -0.58 -20.04
CA PRO A 72 9.07 0.72 -19.92
C PRO A 72 9.36 1.55 -21.18
N SER A 73 8.43 2.42 -21.57
CA SER A 73 8.58 3.25 -22.78
C SER A 73 9.76 4.22 -22.74
N GLY A 74 10.38 4.42 -21.56
CA GLY A 74 11.42 5.43 -21.33
C GLY A 74 10.88 6.86 -21.24
N ILE A 75 9.59 7.08 -21.50
CA ILE A 75 8.94 8.39 -21.42
C ILE A 75 8.45 8.61 -19.99
N ALA A 76 8.82 9.75 -19.39
CA ALA A 76 8.39 10.09 -18.05
C ALA A 76 6.86 10.15 -17.95
N TYR A 77 6.29 9.51 -16.93
CA TYR A 77 4.85 9.58 -16.66
C TYR A 77 4.47 10.98 -16.20
N VAL A 78 3.62 11.66 -16.96
CA VAL A 78 3.01 12.93 -16.56
C VAL A 78 1.64 12.61 -15.97
N ALA A 79 1.48 12.85 -14.66
CA ALA A 79 0.19 12.62 -14.00
C ALA A 79 -0.88 13.55 -14.60
N PRO A 80 -2.06 13.03 -14.96
CA PRO A 80 -3.15 13.88 -15.44
C PRO A 80 -3.57 14.82 -14.31
N VAL A 81 -3.70 16.11 -14.62
CA VAL A 81 -4.23 17.12 -13.70
C VAL A 81 -5.70 16.83 -13.51
N THR A 82 -6.06 16.10 -12.46
CA THR A 82 -7.46 15.99 -12.04
C THR A 82 -7.89 17.33 -11.46
N ALA A 83 -8.76 18.05 -12.17
CA ALA A 83 -9.44 19.22 -11.61
C ALA A 83 -10.19 18.76 -10.34
N SER A 84 -9.76 19.28 -9.20
CA SER A 84 -10.42 19.03 -7.92
C SER A 84 -11.76 19.78 -7.91
N ASP A 85 -12.82 19.16 -8.43
CA ASP A 85 -14.20 19.56 -8.10
C ASP A 85 -14.48 19.14 -6.65
N GLY A 86 -13.90 19.90 -5.72
CA GLY A 86 -14.17 19.74 -4.30
C GLY A 86 -15.64 20.04 -4.01
N PRO A 87 -16.34 19.24 -3.19
CA PRO A 87 -17.71 19.53 -2.83
C PRO A 87 -17.76 20.86 -2.08
N ARG A 88 -18.49 21.84 -2.65
CA ARG A 88 -18.88 23.07 -1.96
C ARG A 88 -19.60 22.69 -0.67
N ARG A 89 -18.92 22.81 0.47
CA ARG A 89 -19.55 22.71 1.79
C ARG A 89 -20.54 23.86 1.93
N SER A 90 -21.80 23.62 1.60
CA SER A 90 -22.92 24.46 2.02
C SER A 90 -23.03 24.35 3.54
N GLY A 91 -22.49 25.36 4.24
CA GLY A 91 -22.61 25.48 5.69
C GLY A 91 -24.08 25.59 6.08
N LYS A 92 -24.62 24.54 6.69
CA LYS A 92 -25.93 24.60 7.35
C LYS A 92 -25.68 25.15 8.77
N PRO A 93 -26.30 26.26 9.20
CA PRO A 93 -26.08 26.78 10.54
C PRO A 93 -26.61 25.78 11.57
N ARG A 94 -25.76 25.38 12.51
CA ARG A 94 -26.20 24.58 13.67
C ARG A 94 -26.97 25.50 14.63
N PRO A 95 -28.19 25.14 15.06
CA PRO A 95 -28.89 25.92 16.08
C PRO A 95 -28.16 25.75 17.42
N ARG A 96 -27.90 26.88 18.09
CA ARG A 96 -27.36 26.95 19.45
C ARG A 96 -28.35 26.31 20.42
N SER A 97 -28.07 25.11 20.90
CA SER A 97 -28.75 24.54 22.06
C SER A 97 -27.88 24.76 23.29
N ASP A 98 -28.04 25.92 23.93
CA ASP A 98 -27.57 26.11 25.28
C ASP A 98 -28.66 26.83 26.08
N GLN A 99 -28.82 26.39 27.34
CA GLN A 99 -29.75 26.88 28.37
C GLN A 99 -31.22 26.46 28.30
N ARG A 100 -31.54 25.39 29.04
CA ARG A 100 -32.34 25.55 30.28
C ARG A 100 -32.24 24.32 31.20
N ARG A 101 -31.31 24.46 32.15
CA ARG A 101 -31.33 23.98 33.54
C ARG A 101 -32.58 23.18 33.95
N ARG A 102 -32.40 21.88 34.22
CA ARG A 102 -33.13 21.15 35.26
C ARG A 102 -32.20 20.13 35.91
N ARG A 103 -31.81 20.36 37.16
CA ARG A 103 -31.33 19.32 38.08
C ARG A 103 -32.23 19.32 39.32
N PRO A 104 -32.59 18.15 39.86
CA PRO A 104 -33.52 18.01 40.97
C PRO A 104 -32.81 18.06 42.33
N ARG A 105 -33.56 18.38 43.38
CA ARG A 105 -33.33 17.96 44.76
C ARG A 105 -34.64 17.46 45.32
#